data_AF-X1JHS9-F1
#
_entry.id   AF-X1JHS9-F1
#
_cell.length_a   1.000
_cell.length_b   1.000
_cell.length_c   1.000
_cell.angle_alpha   90.00
_cell.angle_beta   90.00
_cell.angle_gamma   90.00
#
_symmetry.space_group_name_H-M   'P 1'
#
loop_
_entity.id
_entity.type
_entity.pdbx_description
1 polymer ?
#
loop_
_entity_poly.entity_id
_entity_poly.type
_entity_poly.pdbx_seq_one_letter_code
_entity_poly.pdbx_strand_id
1 'polypeptide(L)' 'LLFYSGRIINVGIEILPMKEMQKEMSSGIAYFEGEIYNILRHGRNNPPVPLLIMGIAP' A
#
# COMPACT_ATOMS: atom_id res chain seq x y z
N LEU A 1 -4.13 -10.16 -3.53
CA LEU A 1 -5.43 -10.81 -3.86
C LEU A 1 -5.35 -12.34 -3.86
N LEU A 2 -4.46 -12.96 -4.66
CA LEU A 2 -4.35 -14.42 -4.79
C LEU A 2 -4.30 -15.18 -3.45
N PHE A 3 -3.44 -14.77 -2.52
CA PHE A 3 -3.32 -15.42 -1.21
C PHE A 3 -4.57 -15.31 -0.33
N TYR A 4 -5.28 -14.17 -0.40
CA TYR A 4 -6.53 -13.98 0.34
C TYR A 4 -7.66 -14.82 -0.26
N SER A 5 -7.82 -14.81 -1.59
CA SER A 5 -8.80 -15.64 -2.31
C SER A 5 -8.53 -17.13 -2.12
N GLY A 6 -7.26 -17.54 -2.06
CA GLY A 6 -6.84 -18.90 -1.74
C GLY A 6 -6.95 -19.28 -0.25
N ARG A 7 -7.46 -18.37 0.61
CA ARG A 7 -7.60 -18.56 2.06
C ARG A 7 -6.30 -18.88 2.80
N ILE A 8 -5.17 -18.41 2.26
CA ILE A 8 -3.83 -18.59 2.84
C ILE A 8 -3.55 -17.50 3.89
N ILE A 9 -4.11 -16.31 3.70
CA ILE A 9 -3.97 -15.16 4.60
C ILE A 9 -5.33 -14.53 4.88
N ASN A 10 -5.45 -13.85 6.02
CA ASN A 10 -6.65 -13.07 6.38
C ASN A 10 -6.47 -11.56 6.19
N VAL A 11 -5.23 -11.08 6.14
CA VAL A 11 -4.87 -9.66 6.03
C VAL A 11 -3.58 -9.51 5.23
N GLY A 12 -3.44 -8.44 4.45
CA GLY A 12 -2.19 -8.04 3.82
C GLY A 12 -1.56 -6.85 4.54
N ILE A 13 -0.23 -6.81 4.59
CA ILE A 13 0.52 -5.65 5.07
C ILE A 13 1.36 -5.12 3.91
N GLU A 14 1.27 -3.82 3.68
CA GLU A 14 2.03 -3.12 2.66
C GLU A 14 2.84 -2.01 3.31
N ILE A 15 4.16 -2.05 3.13
CA ILE A 15 5.10 -1.08 3.72
C ILE A 15 5.64 -0.22 2.59
N LEU A 16 5.49 1.09 2.71
CA LEU A 16 5.87 2.07 1.71
C LEU A 16 6.69 3.19 2.35
N PRO A 17 7.65 3.79 1.62
CA PRO A 17 8.30 5.00 2.10
C PRO A 17 7.29 6.15 2.13
N MET A 18 7.33 6.96 3.18
CA MET A 18 6.70 8.28 3.19
C MET A 18 7.30 9.15 2.07
N LYS A 19 6.57 10.17 1.63
CA LYS A 19 7.07 11.06 0.56
C LYS A 19 8.43 11.67 0.87
N GLU A 20 8.72 11.96 2.15
CA GLU A 20 10.02 12.46 2.59
C GLU A 20 11.16 11.46 2.37
N MET A 21 10.94 10.19 2.71
CA MET A 21 11.92 9.12 2.49
C MET A 21 12.13 8.85 1.01
N GLN A 22 11.05 8.83 0.22
CA GLN A 22 11.13 8.58 -1.22
C GLN A 22 11.98 9.62 -1.96
N LYS A 23 12.00 10.89 -1.51
CA LYS A 23 12.80 11.96 -2.12
C LYS A 23 14.30 11.67 -2.10
N GLU A 24 14.77 10.90 -1.13
CA GLU A 24 16.17 10.50 -0.98
C GLU A 24 16.48 9.17 -1.69
N MET A 25 15.56 8.67 -2.51
CA MET A 25 15.69 7.42 -3.26
C MET A 25 15.70 7.67 -4.79
N SER A 26 15.92 6.61 -5.57
CA SER A 26 15.84 6.68 -7.03
C SER A 26 14.45 7.13 -7.53
N SER A 27 14.42 7.70 -8.73
CA SER A 27 13.18 8.15 -9.37
C SER A 27 12.23 6.97 -9.68
N GLY A 28 10.93 7.24 -9.66
CA GLY A 28 9.89 6.27 -10.00
C GLY A 28 9.45 5.33 -8.87
N ILE A 29 10.00 5.48 -7.65
CA ILE A 29 9.59 4.69 -6.48
C ILE A 29 8.22 5.17 -5.97
N ALA A 30 7.31 4.22 -5.72
CA ALA A 30 6.01 4.48 -5.11
C ALA A 30 6.17 4.95 -3.66
N TYR A 31 5.24 5.79 -3.21
CA TYR A 31 5.26 6.36 -1.86
C TYR A 31 3.88 6.29 -1.24
N PHE A 32 3.85 6.27 0.09
CA PHE A 32 2.66 6.02 0.89
C PHE A 32 1.46 6.88 0.49
N GLU A 33 1.63 8.20 0.39
CA GLU A 33 0.54 9.13 0.09
C GLU A 33 -0.03 8.93 -1.33
N GLY A 34 0.82 8.53 -2.29
CA GLY A 34 0.41 8.21 -3.65
C GLY A 34 -0.45 6.96 -3.70
N GLU A 35 -0.05 5.92 -2.98
CA GLU A 35 -0.81 4.65 -2.93
C GLU A 35 -2.12 4.77 -2.17
N ILE A 36 -2.16 5.51 -1.07
CA ILE A 36 -3.42 5.81 -0.37
C ILE A 36 -4.39 6.54 -1.30
N TYR A 37 -3.91 7.53 -2.07
CA TYR A 37 -4.73 8.22 -3.04
C TYR A 37 -5.26 7.28 -4.14
N ASN A 38 -4.42 6.37 -4.64
CA ASN A 38 -4.81 5.36 -5.62
C ASN A 38 -5.89 4.43 -5.06
N ILE A 39 -5.75 3.93 -3.84
CA ILE A 39 -6.73 3.03 -3.23
C ILE A 39 -8.06 3.72 -3.00
N LEU A 40 -8.03 4.94 -2.45
CA LEU A 40 -9.25 5.72 -2.22
C LEU A 40 -10.01 6.01 -3.53
N ARG A 41 -9.30 6.18 -4.65
CA ARG A 41 -9.90 6.33 -5.98
C ARG A 41 -10.64 5.09 -6.47
N HIS A 42 -10.22 3.89 -6.06
CA HIS A 42 -10.89 2.64 -6.44
C HIS A 42 -12.18 2.37 -5.64
N GLY A 43 -12.45 3.16 -4.59
CA GLY A 43 -13.66 3.08 -3.78
C GLY A 43 -13.52 2.13 -2.58
N ARG A 44 -14.32 2.38 -1.53
CA ARG A 44 -14.18 1.80 -0.18
C ARG A 44 -14.12 0.26 -0.08
N ASN A 45 -14.62 -0.47 -1.08
CA ASN A 45 -14.70 -1.94 -1.07
C ASN A 45 -13.70 -2.62 -2.03
N ASN A 46 -12.76 -1.87 -2.60
CA ASN A 46 -11.79 -2.41 -3.55
C ASN A 46 -10.36 -1.96 -3.15
N PRO A 47 -9.42 -2.91 -2.92
CA PRO A 47 -9.55 -4.36 -3.03
C PRO A 47 -10.38 -5.01 -1.91
N PRO A 48 -11.03 -6.17 -2.16
CA PRO A 48 -11.82 -6.92 -1.15
C PRO A 48 -10.97 -7.60 -0.05
N VAL A 49 -9.67 -7.34 -0.02
CA VAL A 49 -8.73 -7.87 0.96
C VAL A 49 -8.54 -6.82 2.05
N PRO A 50 -8.67 -7.16 3.35
CA PRO A 50 -8.25 -6.26 4.42
C PRO A 50 -6.75 -5.96 4.30
N LEU A 51 -6.38 -4.68 4.24
CA LEU A 51 -5.00 -4.22 4.12
C LEU A 51 -4.62 -3.27 5.26
N LEU A 52 -3.45 -3.49 5.86
CA LEU A 52 -2.75 -2.50 6.66
C LEU A 52 -1.64 -1.89 5.80
N ILE A 53 -1.72 -0.59 5.56
CA ILE A 53 -0.70 0.14 4.79
C ILE A 53 0.08 1.00 5.77
N MET A 54 1.39 0.85 5.78
CA MET A 54 2.29 1.47 6.72
C MET A 54 3.31 2.34 5.97
N GLY A 55 3.24 3.65 6.21
CA GLY A 55 4.25 4.59 5.78
C GLY A 55 5.45 4.60 6.75
N ILE A 56 6.67 4.53 6.22
CA ILE A 56 7.91 4.59 7.02
C ILE A 56 8.81 5.74 6.58
N ALA A 57 9.58 6.26 7.52
CA ALA A 57 10.61 7.28 7.29
C ALA A 57 11.83 7.02 8.19
N PRO A 58 13.03 7.53 7.84
CA PRO A 58 14.24 7.45 8.65
C PRO A 58 14.15 8.14 10.01
#